data_AF-A0A1E3LJY1-F1
#
_entry.id   AF-A0A1E3LJY1-F1
#
_cell.length_a   1.000
_cell.length_b   1.000
_cell.length_c   1.000
_cell.angle_alpha   90.00
_cell.angle_beta   90.00
_cell.angle_gamma   90.00
#
_symmetry.space_group_name_H-M   'P 1'
#
loop_
_entity.id
_entity.type
_entity.pdbx_description
1 polymer ?
#
loop_
_entity_poly.entity_id
_entity_poly.type
_entity_poly.pdbx_seq_one_letter_code
_entity_poly.pdbx_strand_id
1 'polypeptide(L)'
;MALVIGGIAAYIAFRQYEVARAKLNLDLFERRYAIFLNVSGFASHVLTSDAPQWNGDAWLKFVNGFDQTEFLFGKELADYCGEMHKAGYKLKTYYNRAMSNRGVMRPEDVEDDYELRIWFSEQAQHGVRARFGEYLNFERWK
;
A
#
# COMPACT_ATOMS: atom_id res chain seq x y z
N MET A 1 20.80 -13.10 49.97
CA MET A 1 19.95 -13.77 48.96
C MET A 1 18.98 -12.82 48.27
N ALA A 2 18.21 -12.00 49.00
CA ALA A 2 17.23 -11.08 48.40
C ALA A 2 17.82 -10.09 47.36
N LEU A 3 19.01 -9.54 47.60
CA LEU A 3 19.68 -8.63 46.65
C LEU A 3 20.11 -9.32 45.35
N VAL A 4 20.56 -10.59 45.43
CA VAL A 4 20.95 -11.38 44.25
C VAL A 4 19.71 -11.74 43.43
N ILE A 5 18.64 -12.17 44.09
CA ILE A 5 17.35 -12.47 43.44
C ILE A 5 16.76 -11.21 42.80
N GLY A 6 16.82 -10.07 43.50
CA GLY A 6 16.37 -8.78 42.96
C GLY A 6 17.17 -8.32 41.75
N GLY A 7 18.50 -8.48 41.76
CA GLY A 7 19.35 -8.17 40.62
C GLY A 7 19.07 -9.05 39.40
N ILE A 8 18.87 -10.35 39.60
CA ILE A 8 18.48 -11.29 38.52
C ILE A 8 17.10 -10.91 37.96
N ALA A 9 16.14 -10.60 38.82
CA ALA A 9 14.80 -10.19 38.39
C ALA A 9 14.84 -8.88 37.57
N ALA A 10 15.62 -7.89 38.00
CA ALA A 10 15.80 -6.63 37.27
C ALA A 10 16.44 -6.86 35.89
N TYR A 11 17.45 -7.72 35.81
CA TYR A 11 18.11 -8.07 34.55
C TYR A 11 17.14 -8.78 33.57
N ILE A 12 16.35 -9.74 34.07
CA ILE A 12 15.35 -10.44 33.25
C ILE A 12 14.29 -9.46 32.76
N ALA A 13 13.78 -8.57 33.63
CA ALA A 13 12.78 -7.58 33.26
C ALA A 13 13.29 -6.62 32.18
N PHE A 14 14.54 -6.17 32.29
CA PHE A 14 15.19 -5.32 31.27
C PHE A 14 15.26 -6.05 29.91
N ARG A 15 15.69 -7.31 29.90
CA ARG A 15 15.75 -8.13 28.69
C ARG A 15 14.36 -8.38 28.09
N GLN A 16 13.34 -8.58 28.92
CA GLN A 16 11.96 -8.73 28.46
C GLN A 16 11.44 -7.44 27.81
N TYR A 17 11.78 -6.27 28.35
CA TYR A 17 11.44 -4.99 27.76
C TYR A 17 12.08 -4.80 26.37
N GLU A 18 13.37 -5.14 26.22
CA GLU A 18 14.05 -5.09 24.93
C GLU A 18 13.38 -6.01 23.89
N VAL A 19 13.05 -7.25 24.27
CA VAL A 19 12.37 -8.21 23.39
C VAL A 19 10.96 -7.72 23.03
N ALA A 20 10.20 -7.21 24.01
CA ALA A 20 8.85 -6.69 23.78
C ALA A 20 8.87 -5.49 22.81
N ARG A 21 9.86 -4.59 22.94
CA ARG A 21 10.05 -3.46 22.03
C ARG A 21 10.41 -3.92 20.62
N ALA A 22 11.33 -4.87 20.50
CA ALA A 22 11.69 -5.44 19.19
C ALA A 22 10.48 -6.11 18.51
N LYS A 23 9.67 -6.85 19.28
CA LYS A 23 8.44 -7.47 18.78
C LYS A 23 7.41 -6.44 18.32
N LEU A 24 7.20 -5.38 19.09
CA LEU A 24 6.28 -4.30 18.71
C LEU A 24 6.69 -3.64 17.38
N ASN A 25 8.00 -3.41 17.18
CA ASN A 25 8.52 -2.87 15.93
C ASN A 25 8.31 -3.83 14.75
N LEU A 26 8.52 -5.14 14.96
CA LEU A 26 8.26 -6.16 13.95
C LEU A 26 6.77 -6.22 13.59
N ASP A 27 5.88 -6.24 14.58
CA ASP A 27 4.43 -6.26 14.35
C ASP A 27 3.97 -5.02 13.57
N LEU A 28 4.55 -3.85 13.86
CA LEU A 28 4.28 -2.61 13.13
C LEU A 28 4.81 -2.68 11.69
N PHE A 29 6.01 -3.24 11.49
CA PHE A 29 6.59 -3.46 10.16
C PHE A 29 5.67 -4.32 9.31
N GLU A 30 5.26 -5.47 9.81
CA GLU A 30 4.46 -6.44 9.07
C GLU A 30 3.14 -5.82 8.62
N ARG A 31 2.48 -5.05 9.49
CA ARG A 31 1.25 -4.32 9.16
C ARG A 31 1.48 -3.29 8.05
N ARG A 32 2.55 -2.50 8.15
CA ARG A 32 2.91 -1.50 7.13
C ARG A 32 3.27 -2.17 5.80
N TYR A 33 4.04 -3.25 5.85
CA TYR A 33 4.46 -3.99 4.67
C TYR A 33 3.28 -4.64 3.94
N ALA A 34 2.30 -5.17 4.68
CA ALA A 34 1.07 -5.70 4.10
C ALA A 34 0.28 -4.64 3.31
N ILE A 35 0.18 -3.42 3.83
CA ILE A 35 -0.47 -2.31 3.11
C ILE A 35 0.32 -1.94 1.86
N PHE A 36 1.64 -1.81 1.98
CA PHE A 36 2.50 -1.56 0.83
C PHE A 36 2.28 -2.60 -0.30
N LEU A 37 2.22 -3.89 0.05
CA LEU A 37 1.95 -4.95 -0.92
C LEU A 37 0.57 -4.82 -1.57
N ASN A 38 -0.46 -4.43 -0.82
CA ASN A 38 -1.79 -4.19 -1.38
C ASN A 38 -1.80 -3.01 -2.37
N VAL A 39 -1.15 -1.91 -2.02
CA VAL A 39 -1.05 -0.71 -2.88
C VAL A 39 -0.21 -0.99 -4.13
N SER A 40 0.93 -1.65 -3.97
CA SER A 40 1.79 -2.04 -5.10
C SER A 40 1.09 -3.07 -5.99
N GLY A 41 0.41 -4.05 -5.40
CA GLY A 41 -0.38 -5.03 -6.12
C GLY A 41 -1.52 -4.40 -6.92
N PHE A 42 -2.18 -3.39 -6.36
CA PHE A 42 -3.17 -2.60 -7.08
C PHE A 42 -2.58 -1.88 -8.30
N ALA A 43 -1.46 -1.17 -8.13
CA ALA A 43 -0.79 -0.46 -9.24
C ALA A 43 -0.43 -1.41 -10.39
N SER A 44 0.14 -2.57 -10.06
CA SER A 44 0.50 -3.58 -11.06
C SER A 44 -0.72 -4.25 -11.71
N HIS A 45 -1.78 -4.49 -10.92
CA HIS A 45 -3.01 -5.12 -11.41
C HIS A 45 -3.73 -4.27 -12.46
N VAL A 46 -3.72 -2.94 -12.31
CA VAL A 46 -4.31 -2.00 -13.29
C VAL A 46 -3.64 -2.12 -14.68
N LEU A 47 -2.35 -2.50 -14.73
CA LEU A 47 -1.57 -2.57 -15.97
C LEU A 47 -1.59 -3.94 -16.65
N THR A 48 -1.79 -5.01 -15.88
CA THR A 48 -1.52 -6.39 -16.33
C THR A 48 -2.68 -7.04 -17.07
N SER A 49 -3.82 -6.35 -17.21
CA SER A 49 -5.03 -6.95 -17.77
C SER A 49 -5.56 -6.19 -18.98
N ASP A 50 -5.77 -6.88 -20.09
CA ASP A 50 -6.52 -6.38 -21.26
C ASP A 50 -7.98 -6.03 -20.90
N ALA A 51 -8.49 -6.65 -19.84
CA ALA A 51 -9.73 -6.33 -19.16
C ALA A 51 -9.49 -6.41 -17.65
N PRO A 52 -9.16 -5.29 -16.97
CA PRO A 52 -8.86 -5.35 -15.55
C PRO A 52 -10.05 -5.93 -14.81
N GLN A 53 -9.77 -6.84 -13.87
CA GLN A 53 -10.79 -7.36 -12.96
C GLN A 53 -11.15 -6.23 -12.00
N TRP A 54 -11.93 -5.27 -12.49
CA TRP A 54 -12.27 -4.03 -11.79
C TRP A 54 -13.14 -4.22 -10.54
N ASN A 55 -13.48 -5.48 -10.24
CA ASN A 55 -14.17 -5.94 -9.03
C ASN A 55 -13.41 -7.10 -8.35
N GLY A 56 -12.14 -7.31 -8.69
CA GLY A 56 -11.32 -8.38 -8.13
C GLY A 56 -10.75 -8.04 -6.74
N ASP A 57 -10.21 -9.06 -6.08
CA ASP A 57 -9.67 -8.96 -4.72
C ASP A 57 -8.66 -7.83 -4.53
N ALA A 58 -7.82 -7.55 -5.53
CA ALA A 58 -6.81 -6.48 -5.44
C ALA A 58 -7.44 -5.09 -5.27
N TRP A 59 -8.54 -4.82 -5.98
CA TRP A 59 -9.27 -3.55 -5.86
C TRP A 59 -9.92 -3.42 -4.47
N LEU A 60 -10.61 -4.46 -4.02
CA LEU A 60 -11.29 -4.46 -2.72
C LEU A 60 -10.30 -4.33 -1.55
N LYS A 61 -9.19 -5.08 -1.58
CA LYS A 61 -8.14 -4.99 -0.55
C LYS A 61 -7.50 -3.60 -0.50
N PHE A 62 -7.30 -2.97 -1.65
CA PHE A 62 -6.77 -1.62 -1.72
C PHE A 62 -7.73 -0.58 -1.11
N VAL A 63 -9.00 -0.60 -1.51
CA VAL A 63 -10.01 0.36 -1.00
C VAL A 63 -10.26 0.18 0.49
N ASN A 64 -10.39 -1.06 0.97
CA ASN A 64 -10.56 -1.35 2.40
C ASN A 64 -9.34 -0.97 3.25
N GLY A 65 -8.18 -0.75 2.61
CA GLY A 65 -6.93 -0.38 3.27
C GLY A 65 -6.76 1.11 3.54
N PHE A 66 -7.70 1.99 3.15
CA PHE A 66 -7.51 3.44 3.28
C PHE A 66 -7.38 3.92 4.72
N ASP A 67 -8.33 3.52 5.57
CA ASP A 67 -8.31 3.89 6.99
C ASP A 67 -7.04 3.38 7.67
N GLN A 68 -6.60 2.16 7.31
CA GLN A 68 -5.37 1.58 7.83
C GLN A 68 -4.12 2.33 7.32
N THR A 69 -4.17 2.83 6.08
CA THR A 69 -3.10 3.63 5.49
C THR A 69 -2.97 4.95 6.24
N GLU A 70 -4.08 5.66 6.46
CA GLU A 70 -4.08 6.92 7.21
C GLU A 70 -3.56 6.71 8.64
N PHE A 71 -3.99 5.64 9.30
CA PHE A 71 -3.55 5.35 10.66
C PHE A 71 -2.05 5.01 10.78
N LEU A 72 -1.51 4.21 9.84
CA LEU A 72 -0.14 3.69 9.95
C LEU A 72 0.92 4.57 9.29
N PHE A 73 0.53 5.41 8.33
CA PHE A 73 1.42 6.22 7.51
C PHE A 73 1.08 7.72 7.54
N GLY A 74 -0.15 8.07 7.92
CA GLY A 74 -0.64 9.45 7.93
C GLY A 74 -1.45 9.82 6.69
N LYS A 75 -2.05 11.01 6.75
CA LYS A 75 -2.99 11.52 5.74
C LYS A 75 -2.37 11.63 4.34
N GLU A 76 -1.10 12.00 4.24
CA GLU A 76 -0.42 12.17 2.94
C GLU A 76 -0.44 10.88 2.10
N LEU A 77 -0.09 9.74 2.70
CA LEU A 77 -0.14 8.47 1.96
C LEU A 77 -1.57 8.01 1.71
N ALA A 78 -2.51 8.32 2.61
CA ALA A 78 -3.92 8.03 2.38
C ALA A 78 -4.48 8.83 1.19
N ASP A 79 -4.12 10.13 1.09
CA ASP A 79 -4.49 11.00 -0.03
C ASP A 79 -3.90 10.46 -1.35
N TYR A 80 -2.62 10.05 -1.34
CA TYR A 80 -1.98 9.41 -2.49
C TYR A 80 -2.70 8.11 -2.93
N CYS A 81 -3.08 7.24 -1.99
CA CYS A 81 -3.92 6.08 -2.29
C CYS A 81 -5.29 6.50 -2.87
N GLY A 82 -5.87 7.59 -2.36
CA GLY A 82 -7.11 8.16 -2.90
C GLY A 82 -6.97 8.64 -4.34
N GLU A 83 -5.83 9.25 -4.70
CA GLU A 83 -5.52 9.65 -6.09
C GLU A 83 -5.40 8.44 -7.01
N MET A 84 -4.65 7.41 -6.59
CA MET A 84 -4.55 6.14 -7.31
C MET A 84 -5.92 5.49 -7.53
N HIS A 85 -6.80 5.52 -6.53
CA HIS A 85 -8.14 4.97 -6.66
C HIS A 85 -8.99 5.73 -7.68
N LYS A 86 -8.97 7.07 -7.63
CA LYS A 86 -9.67 7.91 -8.61
C LYS A 86 -9.16 7.67 -10.02
N ALA A 87 -7.84 7.59 -10.20
CA ALA A 87 -7.20 7.29 -11.48
C ALA A 87 -7.63 5.92 -12.01
N GLY A 88 -7.60 4.87 -11.17
CA GLY A 88 -8.06 3.54 -11.57
C GLY A 88 -9.56 3.52 -11.91
N TYR A 89 -10.38 4.31 -11.20
CA TYR A 89 -11.82 4.37 -11.46
C TYR A 89 -12.13 5.07 -12.78
N LYS A 90 -11.32 6.06 -13.18
CA LYS A 90 -11.39 6.66 -14.53
C LYS A 90 -11.08 5.61 -15.61
N LEU A 91 -9.99 4.86 -15.48
CA LEU A 91 -9.66 3.76 -16.41
C LEU A 91 -10.80 2.72 -16.50
N LYS A 92 -11.38 2.33 -15.35
CA LYS A 92 -12.58 1.47 -15.31
C LYS A 92 -13.73 2.06 -16.10
N THR A 93 -13.95 3.37 -15.98
CA THR A 93 -15.02 4.08 -16.68
C THR A 93 -14.79 4.10 -18.19
N TYR A 94 -13.57 4.41 -18.64
CA TYR A 94 -13.19 4.39 -20.06
C TYR A 94 -13.36 3.00 -20.66
N TYR A 95 -12.89 1.97 -19.95
CA TYR A 95 -13.09 0.58 -20.34
C TYR A 95 -14.58 0.22 -20.47
N ASN A 96 -15.41 0.55 -19.47
CA ASN A 96 -16.84 0.25 -19.50
C ASN A 96 -17.56 0.98 -20.64
N ARG A 97 -17.17 2.23 -20.94
CA ARG A 97 -17.71 2.99 -22.09
C ARG A 97 -17.31 2.34 -23.41
N ALA A 98 -16.06 1.94 -23.57
CA ALA A 98 -15.57 1.24 -24.75
C ALA A 98 -16.33 -0.07 -24.96
N MET A 99 -16.49 -0.89 -23.91
CA MET A 99 -17.27 -2.13 -23.96
C MET A 99 -18.73 -1.90 -24.35
N SER A 100 -19.36 -0.84 -23.82
CA SER A 100 -20.71 -0.43 -24.22
C SER A 100 -20.78 0.04 -25.68
N ASN A 101 -19.64 0.46 -26.25
CA ASN A 101 -19.46 0.88 -27.63
C ASN A 101 -18.74 -0.18 -28.49
N ARG A 102 -19.06 -1.47 -28.28
CA ARG A 102 -18.52 -2.61 -29.05
C ARG A 102 -16.98 -2.72 -29.02
N GLY A 103 -16.36 -2.31 -27.91
CA GLY A 103 -14.91 -2.30 -27.72
C GLY A 103 -14.21 -1.08 -28.31
N VAL A 104 -14.93 -0.11 -28.88
CA VAL A 104 -14.33 1.08 -29.47
C VAL A 104 -14.27 2.21 -28.44
N MET A 105 -13.06 2.58 -28.03
CA MET A 105 -12.82 3.73 -27.16
C MET A 105 -13.17 5.03 -27.90
N ARG A 106 -13.73 6.00 -27.17
CA ARG A 106 -14.05 7.31 -27.74
C ARG A 106 -12.77 8.12 -27.93
N PRO A 107 -12.64 8.93 -28.99
CA PRO A 107 -11.45 9.75 -29.20
C PRO A 107 -11.10 10.65 -28.01
N GLU A 108 -12.11 11.16 -27.31
CA GLU A 108 -11.95 12.00 -26.10
C GLU A 108 -11.35 11.26 -24.89
N ASP A 109 -11.45 9.93 -24.84
CA ASP A 109 -10.95 9.12 -23.72
C ASP A 109 -9.54 8.53 -24.00
N VAL A 110 -9.07 8.53 -25.25
CA VAL A 110 -7.83 7.83 -25.67
C VAL A 110 -6.58 8.40 -25.03
N GLU A 111 -6.40 9.72 -25.09
CA GLU A 111 -5.22 10.41 -24.55
C GLU A 111 -5.16 10.23 -23.03
N ASP A 112 -6.29 10.48 -22.35
CA ASP A 112 -6.40 10.32 -20.90
C ASP A 112 -6.17 8.87 -20.45
N ASP A 113 -6.66 7.86 -21.19
CA ASP A 113 -6.41 6.45 -20.89
C ASP A 113 -4.91 6.11 -21.01
N TYR A 114 -4.25 6.61 -22.06
CA TYR A 114 -2.82 6.43 -22.28
C TYR A 114 -1.98 7.04 -21.15
N GLU A 115 -2.23 8.31 -20.82
CA GLU A 115 -1.52 9.03 -19.76
C GLU A 115 -1.72 8.37 -18.39
N LEU A 116 -2.95 7.92 -18.07
CA LEU A 116 -3.21 7.21 -16.83
C LEU A 116 -2.47 5.87 -16.76
N ARG A 117 -2.36 5.13 -17.87
CA ARG A 117 -1.60 3.88 -17.91
C ARG A 117 -0.10 4.11 -17.73
N ILE A 118 0.46 5.15 -18.33
CA ILE A 118 1.85 5.56 -18.06
C ILE A 118 2.02 5.87 -16.58
N TRP A 119 1.15 6.71 -16.03
CA TRP A 119 1.22 7.10 -14.63
C TRP A 119 1.15 5.89 -13.68
N PHE A 120 0.27 4.93 -13.95
CA PHE A 120 0.20 3.68 -13.19
C PHE A 120 1.46 2.82 -13.34
N SER A 121 2.07 2.80 -14.53
CA SER A 121 3.37 2.14 -14.77
C SER A 121 4.46 2.72 -13.88
N GLU A 122 4.55 4.05 -13.82
CA GLU A 122 5.49 4.75 -12.94
C GLU A 122 5.22 4.48 -11.46
N GLN A 123 3.95 4.45 -11.05
CA GLN A 123 3.58 4.14 -9.66
C GLN A 123 3.97 2.69 -9.30
N ALA A 124 3.71 1.73 -10.19
CA ALA A 124 4.03 0.32 -9.99
C ALA A 124 5.55 0.07 -9.91
N GLN A 125 6.34 0.73 -10.75
CA GLN A 125 7.79 0.56 -10.80
C GLN A 125 8.52 1.29 -9.68
N HIS A 126 8.11 2.53 -9.38
CA HIS A 126 8.88 3.44 -8.54
C HIS A 126 8.04 4.19 -7.52
N GLY A 127 6.89 4.74 -7.93
CA GLY A 127 6.15 5.70 -7.12
C GLY A 127 5.64 5.16 -5.77
N VAL A 128 5.13 3.92 -5.75
CA VAL A 128 4.66 3.29 -4.50
C VAL A 128 5.86 3.02 -3.58
N ARG A 129 6.94 2.43 -4.09
CA ARG A 129 8.14 2.12 -3.29
C ARG A 129 8.80 3.39 -2.73
N ALA A 130 8.86 4.46 -3.51
CA ALA A 130 9.47 5.72 -3.08
C ALA A 130 8.73 6.33 -1.88
N ARG A 131 7.39 6.37 -1.91
CA ARG A 131 6.58 6.96 -0.84
C ARG A 131 6.50 6.07 0.41
N PHE A 132 6.30 4.75 0.23
CA PHE A 132 6.21 3.83 1.36
C PHE A 132 7.56 3.48 1.97
N GLY A 133 8.66 3.58 1.21
CA GLY A 133 9.99 3.16 1.63
C GLY A 133 10.49 3.86 2.90
N GLU A 134 10.08 5.11 3.12
CA GLU A 134 10.43 5.85 4.33
C GLU A 134 9.95 5.16 5.62
N TYR A 135 8.77 4.55 5.56
CA TYR A 135 8.09 3.93 6.69
C TYR A 135 8.44 2.44 6.86
N LEU A 136 9.14 1.87 5.89
CA LEU A 136 9.57 0.46 5.84
C LEU A 136 11.08 0.28 6.05
N ASN A 137 11.81 1.36 6.32
CA ASN A 137 13.25 1.28 6.53
C ASN A 137 13.59 0.77 7.95
N PHE A 138 14.07 -0.48 8.03
CA PHE A 138 14.52 -1.11 9.27
C PHE A 138 15.68 -0.38 9.97
N GLU A 139 16.52 0.35 9.23
CA GLU A 139 17.64 1.08 9.83
C GLU A 139 17.19 2.20 10.76
N ARG A 140 15.96 2.72 10.57
CA ARG A 140 15.39 3.75 11.45
C ARG A 140 14.92 3.20 12.80
N TRP A 141 14.89 1.88 13.00
CA TRP A 141 14.38 1.24 14.22
C TRP A 141 15.44 0.46 15.01
N LYS A 142 16.70 0.56 14.59
CA LYS A 142 17.86 0.08 15.36
C LYS A 142 18.15 0.99 16.55
#